data_AF-W2GIA2-F1
#
_entry.id   AF-W2GIA2-F1
#
_cell.length_a   1.000
_cell.length_b   1.000
_cell.length_c   1.000
_cell.angle_alpha   90.00
_cell.angle_beta   90.00
_cell.angle_gamma   90.00
#
_symmetry.space_group_name_H-M   'P 1'
#
loop_
_entity.id
_entity.type
_entity.pdbx_description
1 polymer ?
#
loop_
_entity_poly.entity_id
_entity_poly.type
_entity_poly.pdbx_seq_one_letter_code
_entity_poly.pdbx_strand_id
1 'polypeptide(L)'
;MSDKKRRGQRQDARNEGVKAIGFQVRSATSAAGTGSTNHLLQYSTRSCWRSYVSPKETLVLALETKTLLSEIRILNKNACVVSVSVAVENRPRSYIHVKRMENLPHSREVRMMLPFFPCNFVRLEFEREALPSIAVYAIQPLGVPSDDIEAECGPSLCTVLSHTTENLLFGSSLRASQPCMDCLSDHLSGSPEWMAKQRGYLLDERIARLEAALFN
;
A
#
# COMPACT_ATOMS: atom_id res chain seq x y z
N MET A 1 35.21 -3.65 24.00
CA MET A 1 34.33 -2.48 23.69
C MET A 1 34.23 -2.15 22.19
N SER A 2 34.73 -3.00 21.28
CA SER A 2 34.94 -2.62 19.86
C SER A 2 33.87 -3.09 18.87
N ASP A 3 33.02 -4.06 19.22
CA ASP A 3 32.00 -4.59 18.29
C ASP A 3 30.71 -3.78 18.24
N LYS A 4 30.34 -3.09 19.33
CA LYS A 4 29.12 -2.26 19.38
C LYS A 4 29.24 -1.01 18.50
N LYS A 5 30.45 -0.45 18.40
CA LYS A 5 30.76 0.73 17.57
C LYS A 5 30.80 0.40 16.08
N ARG A 6 31.29 -0.81 15.72
CA ARG A 6 31.28 -1.32 14.33
C ARG A 6 29.87 -1.67 13.82
N ARG A 7 28.97 -2.15 14.68
CA ARG A 7 27.56 -2.41 14.30
C ARG A 7 26.77 -1.12 14.07
N GLY A 8 26.99 -0.07 14.87
CA GLY A 8 26.37 1.25 14.65
C GLY A 8 26.81 1.89 13.33
N GLN A 9 28.12 1.97 13.07
CA GLN A 9 28.63 2.55 11.81
C GLN A 9 28.20 1.80 10.55
N ARG A 10 28.03 0.47 10.61
CA ARG A 10 27.53 -0.31 9.47
C ARG A 10 26.03 -0.11 9.19
N GLN A 11 25.27 0.31 10.19
CA GLN A 11 23.83 0.52 10.08
C GLN A 11 23.53 1.94 9.60
N ASP A 12 24.35 2.92 9.99
CA ASP A 12 24.28 4.30 9.50
C ASP A 12 24.69 4.41 8.03
N ALA A 13 25.74 3.70 7.59
CA ALA A 13 26.16 3.65 6.18
C ALA A 13 25.15 2.92 5.26
N ARG A 14 24.26 2.09 5.81
CA ARG A 14 23.21 1.39 5.04
C ARG A 14 21.97 2.26 4.80
N ASN A 15 21.87 3.39 5.51
CA ASN A 15 20.72 4.29 5.50
C ASN A 15 21.02 5.62 4.79
N GLU A 16 22.13 5.74 4.06
CA GLU A 16 22.37 6.89 3.19
C GLU A 16 21.18 7.06 2.23
N GLY A 17 20.48 8.20 2.35
CA GLY A 17 19.29 8.53 1.55
C GLY A 17 17.93 8.20 2.18
N VAL A 18 17.86 7.42 3.28
CA VAL A 18 16.57 7.09 3.93
C VAL A 18 16.11 8.25 4.81
N LYS A 19 14.97 8.85 4.47
CA LYS A 19 14.39 10.01 5.15
C LYS A 19 12.96 9.72 5.60
N ALA A 20 12.47 10.48 6.58
CA ALA A 20 11.07 10.44 6.98
C ALA A 20 10.22 11.09 5.88
N ILE A 21 9.17 10.38 5.44
CA ILE A 21 8.32 10.80 4.33
C ILE A 21 7.05 11.44 4.89
N GLY A 22 6.72 12.64 4.42
CA GLY A 22 5.45 13.28 4.72
C GLY A 22 4.27 12.52 4.12
N PHE A 23 3.14 12.51 4.82
CA PHE A 23 1.95 11.82 4.35
C PHE A 23 0.66 12.53 4.79
N GLN A 24 -0.42 12.24 4.08
CA GLN A 24 -1.77 12.68 4.39
C GLN A 24 -2.67 11.47 4.58
N VAL A 25 -3.57 11.51 5.56
CA VAL A 25 -4.54 10.42 5.77
C VAL A 25 -5.70 10.60 4.79
N ARG A 26 -5.80 9.71 3.80
CA ARG A 26 -6.85 9.73 2.76
C ARG A 26 -8.17 9.16 3.25
N SER A 27 -8.11 8.06 3.99
CA SER A 27 -9.28 7.41 4.55
C SER A 27 -8.95 6.70 5.85
N ALA A 28 -9.93 6.68 6.74
CA ALA A 28 -9.92 5.89 7.96
C ALA A 28 -11.32 5.29 8.11
N THR A 29 -11.41 3.97 8.30
CA THR A 29 -12.71 3.26 8.33
C THR A 29 -13.64 3.80 9.41
N SER A 30 -13.10 4.21 10.57
CA SER A 30 -13.87 4.85 11.66
C SER A 30 -13.47 6.31 11.89
N ALA A 31 -13.34 7.11 10.83
CA ALA A 31 -12.97 8.54 10.90
C ALA A 31 -13.92 9.47 11.71
N ALA A 32 -14.80 8.93 12.56
CA ALA A 32 -15.62 9.67 13.52
C ALA A 32 -15.21 9.39 14.98
N GLY A 33 -13.91 9.20 15.23
CA GLY A 33 -13.34 9.15 16.59
C GLY A 33 -12.98 10.55 17.11
N THR A 34 -13.00 10.73 18.44
CA THR A 34 -12.76 12.00 19.16
C THR A 34 -11.33 12.58 19.04
N GLY A 35 -10.48 12.03 18.17
CA GLY A 35 -9.12 12.50 17.91
C GLY A 35 -8.87 12.69 16.42
N SER A 36 -8.38 13.88 16.04
CA SER A 36 -8.06 14.21 14.66
C SER A 36 -7.01 13.24 14.09
N THR A 37 -7.17 12.84 12.82
CA THR A 37 -6.14 12.12 12.06
C THR A 37 -4.83 12.89 11.98
N ASN A 38 -4.87 14.22 12.21
CA ASN A 38 -3.68 15.08 12.31
C ASN A 38 -2.74 14.67 13.46
N HIS A 39 -3.26 14.02 14.52
CA HIS A 39 -2.42 13.54 15.61
C HIS A 39 -1.43 12.45 15.16
N LEU A 40 -1.75 11.70 14.09
CA LEU A 40 -0.85 10.68 13.54
C LEU A 40 0.39 11.27 12.87
N LEU A 41 0.27 12.51 12.38
CA LEU A 41 1.33 13.24 11.66
C LEU A 41 2.41 13.75 12.61
N GLN A 42 2.02 14.09 13.84
CA GLN A 42 2.95 14.55 14.86
C GLN A 42 3.57 13.35 15.56
N TYR A 43 4.87 13.12 15.37
CA TYR A 43 5.59 12.02 16.00
C TYR A 43 5.80 12.26 17.52
N SER A 44 4.73 12.12 18.29
CA SER A 44 4.67 12.39 19.73
C SER A 44 3.73 11.43 20.44
N THR A 45 4.00 11.16 21.72
CA THR A 45 3.10 10.39 22.60
C THR A 45 2.07 11.25 23.32
N ARG A 46 2.09 12.58 23.12
CA ARG A 46 1.19 13.54 23.80
C ARG A 46 -0.24 13.48 23.29
N SER A 47 -0.42 13.22 22.00
CA SER A 47 -1.70 13.05 21.34
C SER A 47 -1.78 11.66 20.71
N CYS A 48 -2.99 11.13 20.58
CA CYS A 48 -3.20 9.89 19.83
C CYS A 48 -4.43 10.00 18.94
N TRP A 49 -4.40 9.28 17.83
CA TRP A 49 -5.60 8.90 17.12
C TRP A 49 -6.23 7.69 17.80
N ARG A 50 -7.56 7.66 17.82
CA ARG A 50 -8.33 6.61 18.46
C ARG A 50 -9.57 6.31 17.62
N SER A 51 -9.83 5.04 17.38
CA SER A 51 -11.07 4.57 16.77
C SER A 51 -12.22 4.53 17.76
N TYR A 52 -13.46 4.53 17.26
CA TYR A 52 -14.64 4.56 18.12
C TYR A 52 -14.84 3.22 18.84
N VAL A 53 -15.40 2.22 18.16
CA VAL A 53 -15.62 0.87 18.69
C VAL A 53 -15.51 -0.14 17.55
N SER A 54 -14.31 -0.33 17.01
CA SER A 54 -14.05 -1.40 16.04
C SER A 54 -12.84 -2.22 16.46
N PRO A 55 -12.95 -3.56 16.46
CA PRO A 55 -11.81 -4.45 16.68
C PRO A 55 -10.83 -4.44 15.50
N LYS A 56 -11.24 -3.93 14.34
CA LYS A 56 -10.41 -3.81 13.13
C LYS A 56 -10.56 -2.43 12.50
N GLU A 57 -9.45 -1.78 12.25
CA GLU A 57 -9.42 -0.43 11.68
C GLU A 57 -8.42 -0.33 10.55
N THR A 58 -8.83 0.32 9.47
CA THR A 58 -7.99 0.53 8.30
C THR A 58 -7.68 2.02 8.16
N LEU A 59 -6.40 2.34 8.01
CA LEU A 59 -5.88 3.67 7.69
C LEU A 59 -5.20 3.63 6.33
N VAL A 60 -5.56 4.55 5.44
CA VAL A 60 -4.87 4.74 4.16
C VAL A 60 -4.09 6.04 4.20
N LEU A 61 -2.78 5.93 4.07
CA LEU A 61 -1.83 7.03 4.03
C LEU A 61 -1.47 7.28 2.57
N ALA A 62 -1.64 8.51 2.10
CA ALA A 62 -1.06 8.99 0.85
C ALA A 62 0.27 9.67 1.16
N LEU A 63 1.35 9.15 0.62
CA LEU A 63 2.66 9.77 0.70
C LEU A 63 2.67 11.03 -0.18
N GLU A 64 3.41 12.05 0.24
CA GLU A 64 3.51 13.32 -0.50
C GLU A 64 4.17 13.11 -1.88
N THR A 65 5.14 12.21 -1.95
CA THR A 65 5.88 11.86 -3.17
C THR A 65 5.92 10.34 -3.33
N LYS A 66 6.22 9.87 -4.55
CA LYS A 66 6.48 8.45 -4.78
C LYS A 66 7.75 8.07 -4.04
N THR A 67 7.72 6.98 -3.26
CA THR A 67 8.87 6.61 -2.45
C THR A 67 9.15 5.12 -2.51
N LEU A 68 10.43 4.78 -2.38
CA LEU A 68 10.90 3.43 -2.08
C LEU A 68 10.85 3.23 -0.57
N LEU A 69 9.75 2.64 -0.10
CA LEU A 69 9.43 2.48 1.31
C LEU A 69 10.29 1.39 1.95
N SER A 70 11.12 1.80 2.90
CA SER A 70 12.15 0.97 3.55
C SER A 70 11.79 0.57 4.98
N GLU A 71 11.10 1.43 5.71
CA GLU A 71 10.75 1.21 7.10
C GLU A 71 9.43 1.92 7.41
N ILE A 72 8.59 1.32 8.25
CA ILE A 72 7.46 2.01 8.88
C ILE A 72 7.66 1.96 10.39
N ARG A 73 7.70 3.13 11.03
CA ARG A 73 7.73 3.28 12.48
C ARG A 73 6.35 3.63 12.98
N ILE A 74 5.87 2.88 13.96
CA ILE A 74 4.54 3.07 14.55
C ILE A 74 4.73 3.23 16.05
N LEU A 75 4.32 4.39 16.59
CA LEU A 75 4.19 4.56 18.03
C LEU A 75 2.86 3.96 18.47
N ASN A 76 2.91 2.67 18.81
CA ASN A 76 1.71 1.92 19.17
C ASN A 76 1.27 2.30 20.59
N LYS A 77 -0.02 2.61 20.76
CA LYS A 77 -0.61 2.70 22.10
C LYS A 77 -1.10 1.33 22.54
N ASN A 78 -1.94 0.70 21.71
CA ASN A 78 -2.71 -0.44 22.19
C ASN A 78 -3.13 -1.48 21.12
N ALA A 79 -2.73 -1.33 19.85
CA ALA A 79 -3.03 -2.32 18.81
C ALA A 79 -2.25 -3.62 19.06
N CYS A 80 -2.85 -4.77 18.75
CA CYS A 80 -2.22 -6.09 18.93
C CYS A 80 -1.59 -6.60 17.63
N VAL A 81 -2.20 -6.29 16.50
CA VAL A 81 -1.75 -6.71 15.16
C VAL A 81 -1.71 -5.50 14.25
N VAL A 82 -0.72 -5.44 13.37
CA VAL A 82 -0.68 -4.51 12.24
C VAL A 82 -0.37 -5.27 10.95
N SER A 83 -1.18 -5.03 9.93
CA SER A 83 -0.96 -5.51 8.57
C SER A 83 -0.68 -4.31 7.66
N VAL A 84 0.41 -4.39 6.91
CA VAL A 84 0.87 -3.36 5.98
C VAL A 84 0.61 -3.85 4.56
N SER A 85 -0.09 -3.03 3.81
CA SER A 85 -0.29 -3.21 2.37
C SER A 85 0.14 -1.94 1.63
N VAL A 86 0.78 -2.07 0.48
CA VAL A 86 1.33 -0.94 -0.29
C VAL A 86 0.72 -0.90 -1.69
N ALA A 87 0.58 0.29 -2.26
CA ALA A 87 0.09 0.49 -3.62
C ALA A 87 0.73 1.73 -4.27
N VAL A 88 0.83 1.71 -5.60
CA VAL A 88 1.18 2.92 -6.38
C VAL A 88 -0.06 3.76 -6.68
N GLU A 89 -1.21 3.12 -6.91
CA GLU A 89 -2.49 3.79 -7.15
C GLU A 89 -3.47 3.55 -6.00
N ASN A 90 -4.29 4.56 -5.68
CA ASN A 90 -5.36 4.42 -4.68
C ASN A 90 -6.59 3.70 -5.25
N ARG A 91 -6.42 2.44 -5.64
CA ARG A 91 -7.53 1.55 -6.02
C ARG A 91 -7.55 0.38 -5.05
N PRO A 92 -8.72 -0.08 -4.57
CA PRO A 92 -8.80 -1.18 -3.61
C PRO A 92 -8.05 -2.44 -4.03
N ARG A 93 -8.01 -2.72 -5.35
CA ARG A 93 -7.36 -3.89 -5.95
C ARG A 93 -5.83 -3.76 -6.10
N SER A 94 -5.31 -2.54 -6.10
CA SER A 94 -3.87 -2.28 -6.32
C SER A 94 -3.02 -2.46 -5.07
N TYR A 95 -3.63 -2.69 -3.91
CA TYR A 95 -2.92 -2.89 -2.65
C TYR A 95 -2.40 -4.31 -2.53
N ILE A 96 -1.08 -4.43 -2.38
CA ILE A 96 -0.40 -5.69 -2.13
C ILE A 96 -0.08 -5.79 -0.66
N HIS A 97 -0.49 -6.89 -0.03
CA HIS A 97 -0.11 -7.16 1.35
C HIS A 97 1.37 -7.53 1.42
N VAL A 98 2.11 -6.81 2.26
CA VAL A 98 3.57 -6.91 2.32
C VAL A 98 4.03 -7.58 3.60
N LYS A 99 3.48 -7.17 4.73
CA LYS A 99 3.95 -7.61 6.04
C LYS A 99 2.85 -7.53 7.08
N ARG A 100 2.71 -8.59 7.86
CA ARG A 100 1.88 -8.63 9.06
C ARG A 100 2.79 -8.81 10.27
N MET A 101 2.51 -8.07 11.34
CA MET A 101 3.15 -8.25 12.63
C MET A 101 2.08 -8.47 13.69
N GLU A 102 2.30 -9.46 14.52
CA GLU A 102 1.41 -9.87 15.60
C GLU A 102 2.08 -9.58 16.94
N ASN A 103 1.29 -9.52 18.01
CA ASN A 103 1.76 -9.25 19.37
C ASN A 103 2.56 -7.95 19.49
N LEU A 104 2.04 -6.85 18.93
CA LEU A 104 2.71 -5.55 19.01
C LEU A 104 2.87 -5.11 20.48
N PRO A 105 4.06 -4.61 20.85
CA PRO A 105 4.26 -4.08 22.19
C PRO A 105 3.40 -2.83 22.41
N HIS A 106 2.77 -2.77 23.58
CA HIS A 106 1.91 -1.68 23.98
C HIS A 106 2.75 -0.48 24.44
N SER A 107 2.33 0.74 24.10
CA SER A 107 3.00 2.00 24.46
C SER A 107 4.50 2.02 24.10
N ARG A 108 4.86 1.37 22.98
CA ARG A 108 6.23 1.32 22.47
C ARG A 108 6.25 1.58 20.97
N GLU A 109 7.42 2.00 20.50
CA GLU A 109 7.73 2.10 19.08
C GLU A 109 7.89 0.70 18.47
N VAL A 110 7.23 0.48 17.35
CA VAL A 110 7.34 -0.73 16.53
C VAL A 110 7.97 -0.34 15.20
N ARG A 111 9.03 -1.07 14.82
CA ARG A 111 9.78 -0.84 13.58
C ARG A 111 9.55 -1.98 12.61
N MET A 112 9.06 -1.65 11.43
CA MET A 112 8.77 -2.61 10.36
C MET A 112 9.71 -2.37 9.19
N MET A 113 10.79 -3.17 9.10
CA MET A 113 11.68 -3.13 7.93
C MET A 113 11.02 -3.77 6.72
N LEU A 114 11.18 -3.13 5.57
CA LEU A 114 10.64 -3.47 4.25
C LEU A 114 11.76 -3.40 3.18
N PRO A 115 11.77 -4.27 2.16
CA PRO A 115 12.73 -4.27 1.06
C PRO A 115 12.46 -3.18 0.00
N PHE A 116 12.36 -1.90 0.41
CA PHE A 116 12.28 -0.74 -0.50
C PHE A 116 11.16 -0.84 -1.56
N PHE A 117 9.91 -0.95 -1.12
CA PHE A 117 8.78 -1.06 -2.04
C PHE A 117 8.41 0.29 -2.68
N PRO A 118 8.31 0.40 -4.02
CA PRO A 118 7.77 1.60 -4.65
C PRO A 118 6.29 1.75 -4.32
N CYS A 119 5.91 2.86 -3.68
CA CYS A 119 4.52 3.13 -3.37
C CYS A 119 4.23 4.63 -3.21
N ASN A 120 2.97 4.98 -3.47
CA ASN A 120 2.39 6.29 -3.15
C ASN A 120 1.37 6.17 -2.02
N PHE A 121 0.82 4.97 -1.83
CA PHE A 121 -0.20 4.69 -0.84
C PHE A 121 0.22 3.53 0.06
N VAL A 122 0.02 3.72 1.36
CA VAL A 122 0.26 2.70 2.39
C VAL A 122 -1.02 2.50 3.16
N ARG A 123 -1.53 1.28 3.16
CA ARG A 123 -2.69 0.85 3.94
C ARG A 123 -2.21 0.10 5.17
N LEU A 124 -2.61 0.59 6.34
CA LEU A 124 -2.34 -0.02 7.63
C LEU A 124 -3.65 -0.53 8.21
N GLU A 125 -3.71 -1.83 8.44
CA GLU A 125 -4.85 -2.48 9.09
C GLU A 125 -4.43 -2.87 10.50
N PHE A 126 -5.05 -2.25 11.49
CA PHE A 126 -4.83 -2.54 12.89
C PHE A 126 -5.93 -3.47 13.39
N GLU A 127 -5.54 -4.50 14.13
CA GLU A 127 -6.49 -5.39 14.80
C GLU A 127 -6.22 -5.43 16.31
N ARG A 128 -7.29 -5.68 17.04
CA ARG A 128 -7.28 -5.84 18.48
C ARG A 128 -8.29 -6.89 18.93
N GLU A 129 -7.89 -7.68 19.91
CA GLU A 129 -8.72 -8.78 20.42
C GLU A 129 -9.58 -8.37 21.62
N ALA A 130 -8.97 -7.79 22.66
CA ALA A 130 -9.61 -7.70 23.99
C ALA A 130 -10.32 -6.39 24.32
N LEU A 131 -10.04 -5.28 23.62
CA LEU A 131 -10.55 -3.95 23.96
C LEU A 131 -11.29 -3.30 22.79
N PRO A 132 -12.32 -2.48 23.05
CA PRO A 132 -13.26 -2.03 22.04
C PRO A 132 -12.69 -1.02 21.05
N SER A 133 -11.58 -0.34 21.39
CA SER A 133 -11.02 0.74 20.58
C SER A 133 -9.52 0.56 20.37
N ILE A 134 -9.09 0.90 19.16
CA ILE A 134 -7.69 0.94 18.73
C ILE A 134 -7.21 2.38 18.87
N ALA A 135 -5.99 2.54 19.35
CA ALA A 135 -5.33 3.83 19.45
C ALA A 135 -3.87 3.71 19.04
N VAL A 136 -3.41 4.72 18.33
CA VAL A 136 -2.05 4.85 17.82
C VAL A 136 -1.60 6.29 18.09
N TYR A 137 -0.39 6.46 18.62
CA TYR A 137 0.14 7.78 18.91
C TYR A 137 0.54 8.49 17.62
N ALA A 138 1.43 7.88 16.84
CA ALA A 138 1.93 8.43 15.60
C ALA A 138 2.41 7.33 14.64
N ILE A 139 2.51 7.69 13.37
CA ILE A 139 3.07 6.84 12.31
C ILE A 139 4.13 7.66 11.57
N GLN A 140 5.23 7.01 11.21
CA GLN A 140 6.30 7.63 10.42
C GLN A 140 6.77 6.61 9.37
N PRO A 141 6.41 6.79 8.10
CA PRO A 141 7.02 6.06 7.00
C PRO A 141 8.42 6.63 6.71
N LEU A 142 9.37 5.75 6.42
CA LEU A 142 10.73 6.10 6.01
C LEU A 142 11.09 5.40 4.71
N GLY A 143 11.77 6.12 3.84
CA GLY A 143 12.18 5.61 2.54
C GLY A 143 13.03 6.60 1.80
N VAL A 144 13.29 6.30 0.54
CA VAL A 144 13.97 7.21 -0.37
C VAL A 144 12.91 7.78 -1.32
N PRO A 145 12.66 9.10 -1.34
CA PRO A 145 11.71 9.68 -2.28
C PRO A 145 12.27 9.64 -3.70
N SER A 146 11.41 9.40 -4.68
CA SER A 146 11.79 9.32 -6.09
C SER A 146 12.42 10.63 -6.58
N ASP A 147 12.03 11.77 -6.03
CA ASP A 147 12.60 13.09 -6.36
C ASP A 147 14.09 13.17 -6.00
N ASP A 148 14.49 12.63 -4.84
CA ASP A 148 15.90 12.58 -4.43
C ASP A 148 16.69 11.61 -5.33
N ILE A 149 16.10 10.47 -5.69
CA ILE A 149 16.73 9.50 -6.59
C ILE A 149 16.96 10.11 -7.97
N GLU A 150 15.98 10.85 -8.50
CA GLU A 150 16.11 11.53 -9.78
C GLU A 150 17.16 12.64 -9.73
N ALA A 151 17.23 13.39 -8.64
CA ALA A 151 18.23 14.46 -8.45
C ALA A 151 19.66 13.92 -8.31
N GLU A 152 19.86 12.82 -7.57
CA GLU A 152 21.19 12.27 -7.29
C GLU A 152 21.69 11.32 -8.39
N CYS A 153 20.80 10.47 -8.92
CA CYS A 153 21.15 9.38 -9.84
C CYS A 153 20.67 9.62 -11.27
N GLY A 154 19.85 10.65 -11.51
CA GLY A 154 19.25 10.95 -12.81
C GLY A 154 17.97 10.17 -13.12
N PRO A 155 17.21 10.60 -14.14
CA PRO A 155 15.89 10.07 -14.47
C PRO A 155 15.92 8.61 -14.95
N SER A 156 17.01 8.18 -15.59
CA SER A 156 17.15 6.81 -16.09
C SER A 156 17.18 5.80 -14.95
N LEU A 157 17.94 6.07 -13.89
CA LEU A 157 18.01 5.18 -12.72
C LEU A 157 16.74 5.26 -11.89
N CYS A 158 16.12 6.43 -11.75
CA CYS A 158 14.81 6.55 -11.11
C CYS A 158 13.76 5.71 -11.86
N THR A 159 13.78 5.72 -13.19
CA THR A 159 12.90 4.90 -14.03
C THR A 159 13.17 3.41 -13.80
N VAL A 160 14.41 2.96 -13.86
CA VAL A 160 14.73 1.53 -13.63
C VAL A 160 14.33 1.11 -12.21
N LEU A 161 14.70 1.88 -11.19
CA LEU A 161 14.42 1.51 -9.81
C LEU A 161 12.95 1.60 -9.45
N SER A 162 12.21 2.58 -9.98
CA SER A 162 10.80 2.78 -9.63
C SER A 162 9.87 2.03 -10.58
N HIS A 163 10.08 2.13 -11.89
CA HIS A 163 9.20 1.54 -12.90
C HIS A 163 9.45 0.04 -13.09
N THR A 164 10.70 -0.44 -13.06
CA THR A 164 10.94 -1.89 -13.16
C THR A 164 10.48 -2.62 -11.92
N THR A 165 10.73 -2.09 -10.72
CA THR A 165 10.23 -2.71 -9.48
C THR A 165 8.70 -2.61 -9.41
N GLU A 166 8.11 -1.51 -9.87
CA GLU A 166 6.66 -1.40 -9.99
C GLU A 166 6.10 -2.44 -10.95
N ASN A 167 6.66 -2.61 -12.14
CA ASN A 167 6.21 -3.64 -13.08
C ASN A 167 6.42 -5.06 -12.53
N LEU A 168 7.50 -5.29 -11.76
CA LEU A 168 7.74 -6.58 -11.11
C LEU A 168 6.77 -6.88 -9.97
N LEU A 169 6.25 -5.86 -9.29
CA LEU A 169 5.37 -6.01 -8.13
C LEU A 169 3.88 -5.83 -8.48
N PHE A 170 3.58 -4.96 -9.43
CA PHE A 170 2.23 -4.50 -9.81
C PHE A 170 1.96 -4.62 -11.32
N GLY A 171 2.87 -5.20 -12.12
CA GLY A 171 2.66 -5.39 -13.55
C GLY A 171 1.70 -6.54 -13.87
N SER A 172 1.21 -6.56 -15.12
CA SER A 172 0.15 -7.43 -15.66
C SER A 172 0.31 -8.95 -15.46
N SER A 173 1.52 -9.40 -15.14
CA SER A 173 1.84 -10.79 -14.84
C SER A 173 1.46 -11.23 -13.42
N LEU A 174 1.18 -10.29 -12.49
CA LEU A 174 0.80 -10.61 -11.12
C LEU A 174 -0.71 -10.47 -10.89
N ARG A 175 -1.31 -11.42 -10.17
CA ARG A 175 -2.76 -11.44 -9.85
C ARG A 175 -3.29 -10.13 -9.23
N ALA A 176 -2.43 -9.35 -8.56
CA ALA A 176 -2.81 -8.08 -7.93
C ALA A 176 -3.17 -6.97 -8.95
N SER A 177 -2.64 -7.04 -10.17
CA SER A 177 -2.93 -6.07 -11.24
C SER A 177 -3.96 -6.56 -12.25
N GLN A 178 -4.28 -7.86 -12.21
CA GLN A 178 -5.30 -8.42 -13.09
C GLN A 178 -6.67 -7.93 -12.63
N PRO A 179 -7.53 -7.42 -13.52
CA PRO A 179 -8.93 -7.26 -13.19
C PRO A 179 -9.42 -8.62 -12.68
N CYS A 180 -10.09 -8.62 -11.52
CA CYS A 180 -10.70 -9.82 -10.96
C CYS A 180 -11.47 -10.53 -12.09
N MET A 181 -10.92 -11.63 -12.59
CA MET A 181 -11.71 -12.58 -13.36
C MET A 181 -12.57 -13.28 -12.33
N ASP A 182 -13.73 -12.68 -12.03
CA ASP A 182 -14.80 -13.41 -11.38
C ASP A 182 -15.29 -14.45 -12.41
N CYS A 183 -14.62 -15.59 -12.44
CA CYS A 183 -15.06 -16.77 -13.17
C CYS A 183 -16.36 -17.37 -12.60
N LEU A 184 -16.96 -16.71 -11.59
CA LEU A 184 -18.17 -17.11 -10.90
C LEU A 184 -19.26 -16.02 -10.91
N SER A 185 -19.06 -14.88 -11.60
CA SER A 185 -20.07 -13.82 -11.71
C SER A 185 -20.62 -13.72 -13.13
N ASP A 186 -21.90 -14.04 -13.31
CA ASP A 186 -22.59 -14.04 -14.61
C ASP A 186 -22.98 -12.63 -15.07
N HIS A 187 -22.73 -11.61 -14.26
CA HIS A 187 -23.26 -10.26 -14.46
C HIS A 187 -22.18 -9.20 -14.69
N LEU A 188 -20.89 -9.55 -14.59
CA LEU A 188 -19.77 -8.64 -14.82
C LEU A 188 -18.96 -9.06 -16.05
N SER A 189 -18.58 -8.08 -16.87
CA SER A 189 -17.87 -8.30 -18.13
C SER A 189 -16.57 -9.08 -17.94
N GLY A 190 -16.39 -10.18 -18.67
CA GLY A 190 -15.16 -10.96 -18.69
C GLY A 190 -15.30 -12.40 -18.18
N SER A 191 -16.45 -12.82 -17.66
CA SER A 191 -16.66 -14.24 -17.32
C SER A 191 -16.65 -15.13 -18.58
N PRO A 192 -16.29 -16.43 -18.48
CA PRO A 192 -16.33 -17.36 -19.61
C PRO A 192 -17.71 -17.43 -20.27
N GLU A 193 -18.79 -17.33 -19.48
CA GLU A 193 -20.17 -17.30 -19.97
C GLU A 193 -20.51 -15.98 -20.65
N TRP A 194 -20.07 -14.84 -20.11
CA TRP A 194 -20.21 -13.53 -20.77
C TRP A 194 -19.48 -13.51 -22.11
N MET A 195 -18.26 -14.06 -22.17
CA MET A 195 -17.50 -14.22 -23.41
C MET A 195 -18.16 -15.21 -24.39
N ALA A 196 -18.74 -16.30 -23.91
CA ALA A 196 -19.48 -17.25 -24.74
C ALA A 196 -20.73 -16.60 -25.37
N LYS A 197 -21.44 -15.78 -24.60
CA LYS A 197 -22.63 -15.04 -25.05
C LYS A 197 -22.28 -13.94 -26.06
N GLN A 198 -21.15 -13.26 -25.87
CA GLN A 198 -20.63 -12.25 -26.81
C GLN A 198 -20.05 -12.87 -28.10
N ARG A 199 -19.51 -14.10 -28.05
CA ARG A 199 -19.02 -14.80 -29.24
C ARG A 199 -20.12 -15.06 -30.26
N GLY A 200 -21.35 -15.38 -29.82
CA GLY A 200 -22.50 -15.52 -30.72
C GLY A 200 -22.82 -14.20 -31.44
N TYR A 201 -22.90 -13.11 -30.69
CA TYR A 201 -23.20 -11.79 -31.24
C TYR A 201 -22.13 -11.29 -32.24
N LEU A 202 -20.85 -11.49 -31.94
CA LEU A 202 -19.73 -11.11 -32.83
C LEU A 202 -19.65 -11.97 -34.09
N LEU A 203 -20.05 -13.24 -34.02
CA LEU A 203 -20.15 -14.11 -35.20
C LEU A 203 -21.31 -13.67 -36.10
N ASP A 204 -22.46 -13.35 -35.52
CA ASP A 204 -23.63 -12.86 -36.27
C ASP A 204 -23.34 -11.50 -36.93
N GLU A 205 -22.65 -10.59 -36.23
CA GLU A 205 -22.26 -9.29 -36.81
C GLU A 205 -21.23 -9.46 -37.95
N ARG A 206 -20.36 -10.47 -37.86
CA ARG A 206 -19.39 -10.79 -38.90
C ARG A 206 -20.02 -11.49 -40.11
N ILE A 207 -21.00 -12.36 -39.88
CA ILE A 207 -21.81 -13.00 -40.92
C ILE A 207 -22.64 -11.94 -41.63
N ALA A 208 -23.33 -11.05 -40.91
CA ALA A 208 -24.11 -9.96 -41.48
C ALA A 208 -23.24 -9.00 -42.32
N ARG A 209 -21.99 -8.73 -41.90
CA ARG A 209 -21.01 -7.96 -42.70
C ARG A 209 -20.56 -8.69 -43.95
N LEU A 210 -20.40 -10.01 -43.90
CA LEU A 210 -20.02 -10.83 -45.06
C LEU A 210 -21.19 -10.96 -46.05
N GLU A 211 -22.42 -11.12 -45.57
CA GLU A 211 -23.63 -11.13 -46.40
C GLU A 211 -23.83 -9.77 -47.08
N ALA A 212 -23.68 -8.66 -46.34
CA ALA A 212 -23.75 -7.32 -46.91
C ALA A 212 -22.63 -7.04 -47.95
N ALA A 213 -21.50 -7.74 -47.87
CA ALA A 213 -20.41 -7.64 -48.84
C ALA A 213 -20.57 -8.57 -50.06
N LEU A 214 -21.37 -9.63 -49.94
CA LEU A 214 -21.65 -10.58 -51.03
C LEU A 214 -22.87 -10.18 -51.88
N PHE A 215 -23.80 -9.43 -51.30
CA PHE A 215 -25.04 -9.00 -51.96
C PHE A 215 -25.09 -7.49 -52.30
N ASN A 216 -23.94 -6.79 -52.24
CA ASN A 216 -23.73 -5.46 -52.84
C ASN A 216 -22.84 -5.55 -54.08
#